data_AF-K2D7C8-F1
#
_entry.id   AF-K2D7C8-F1
#
_cell.length_a   1.000
_cell.length_b   1.000
_cell.length_c   1.000
_cell.angle_alpha   90.00
_cell.angle_beta   90.00
_cell.angle_gamma   90.00
#
_symmetry.space_group_name_H-M   'P 1'
#
loop_
_entity.id
_entity.type
_entity.pdbx_description
1 polymer ?
#
loop_
_entity_poly.entity_id
_entity_poly.type
_entity_poly.pdbx_seq_one_letter_code
_entity_poly.pdbx_strand_id
1 'polypeptide(L)'
;MTTSDSREHHKFSTGSAFLILLAINLCWGASYAAAKYALEVVPPSTLAFIRFIIGGVFLMFLPGRSRGRLSLHDWKDLFLIGAFGLAISNILLNQGLTMTSSTKTSIAASLEPVFTIILAIIFLKELLQRRTIIATLISIFGALVLMLGDKSPSQLLAELSGSGEFLGDIMVAVSIFLAAVYSIQMKPVAQRLGAIRATSLSFFIGALLLSPVVYFEVSKIWPINFTRESLIAIM
;
A
#
# COMPACT_ATOMS: atom_id res chain seq x y z
N MET A 1 36.75 8.55 28.35
CA MET A 1 36.27 9.85 27.82
C MET A 1 35.63 9.58 26.46
N THR A 2 34.38 9.10 26.39
CA THR A 2 33.08 9.82 26.42
C THR A 2 32.88 10.80 25.26
N THR A 3 31.99 10.41 24.33
CA THR A 3 30.85 11.16 23.76
C THR A 3 30.27 10.26 22.66
N SER A 4 29.37 9.32 22.96
CA SER A 4 27.91 9.53 22.91
C SER A 4 27.46 10.31 21.67
N ASP A 5 27.51 9.66 20.50
CA ASP A 5 26.77 10.13 19.33
C ASP A 5 25.28 9.79 19.56
N SER A 6 24.61 10.75 20.19
CA SER A 6 23.21 10.76 20.49
C SER A 6 22.40 10.73 19.21
N ARG A 7 21.86 9.56 18.86
CA ARG A 7 20.70 9.47 17.97
C ARG A 7 19.58 10.29 18.60
N GLU A 8 19.38 11.51 18.11
CA GLU A 8 18.20 12.32 18.41
C GLU A 8 16.96 11.58 17.91
N HIS A 9 16.38 10.76 18.78
CA HIS A 9 14.98 10.39 18.64
C HIS A 9 14.19 11.66 18.92
N HIS A 10 13.86 12.44 17.88
CA HIS A 10 12.80 13.44 17.95
C HIS A 10 11.53 12.74 18.48
N LYS A 11 11.29 12.84 19.79
CA LYS A 11 10.06 12.38 20.42
C LYS A 11 8.98 13.34 19.96
N PHE A 12 8.31 13.01 18.86
CA PHE A 12 7.10 13.70 18.46
C PHE A 12 6.15 13.74 19.65
N SER A 13 5.58 14.93 19.93
CA SER A 13 4.51 15.04 20.91
C SER A 13 3.34 14.16 20.47
N THR A 14 2.57 13.62 21.41
CA THR A 14 1.40 12.78 21.10
C THR A 14 0.47 13.46 20.08
N GLY A 15 0.26 14.77 20.21
CA GLY A 15 -0.54 15.56 19.26
C GLY A 15 0.08 15.61 17.86
N SER A 16 1.39 15.81 17.76
CA SER A 16 2.11 15.79 16.48
C SER A 16 2.01 14.41 15.80
N ALA A 17 2.09 13.31 16.56
CA ALA A 17 1.92 11.96 16.02
C ALA A 17 0.50 11.73 15.46
N PHE A 18 -0.54 12.21 16.15
CA PHE A 18 -1.91 12.14 15.64
C PHE A 18 -2.10 12.93 14.35
N LEU A 19 -1.54 14.14 14.25
CA LEU A 19 -1.62 14.95 13.03
C LEU A 19 -0.91 14.27 11.85
N ILE A 20 0.25 13.65 12.08
CA ILE A 20 0.97 12.90 11.05
C ILE A 20 0.14 11.69 10.58
N LEU A 21 -0.44 10.93 11.51
CA LEU A 21 -1.30 9.79 11.16
C LEU A 21 -2.56 10.22 10.40
N LEU A 22 -3.17 11.34 10.79
CA LEU A 22 -4.32 11.90 10.09
C LEU A 22 -3.94 12.31 8.66
N ALA A 23 -2.84 13.05 8.49
CA ALA A 23 -2.35 13.45 7.18
C ALA A 23 -2.06 12.25 6.27
N ILE A 24 -1.45 11.19 6.81
CA ILE A 24 -1.20 9.94 6.08
C ILE A 24 -2.52 9.30 5.61
N ASN A 25 -3.52 9.21 6.48
CA ASN A 25 -4.82 8.63 6.12
C ASN A 25 -5.56 9.46 5.06
N LEU A 26 -5.49 10.80 5.14
CA LEU A 26 -6.04 11.68 4.11
C LEU A 26 -5.33 11.48 2.76
N CYS A 27 -4.01 11.34 2.77
CA CYS A 27 -3.24 11.05 1.55
C CYS A 27 -3.65 9.71 0.94
N TRP A 28 -3.81 8.66 1.75
CA TRP A 28 -4.26 7.35 1.26
C TRP A 28 -5.68 7.39 0.69
N GLY A 29 -6.63 8.02 1.39
CA GLY A 29 -8.01 8.17 0.92
C GLY A 29 -8.09 8.92 -0.42
N ALA A 30 -7.40 10.06 -0.53
CA ALA A 30 -7.33 10.82 -1.77
C ALA A 30 -6.64 10.04 -2.90
N SER A 31 -5.60 9.26 -2.58
CA SER A 31 -4.85 8.45 -3.54
C SER A 31 -5.74 7.40 -4.23
N TYR A 32 -6.69 6.77 -3.54
CA TYR A 32 -7.61 5.82 -4.19
C TYR A 32 -8.54 6.48 -5.21
N ALA A 33 -9.04 7.69 -4.90
CA ALA A 33 -9.85 8.46 -5.85
C ALA A 33 -9.03 8.87 -7.08
N ALA A 34 -7.82 9.41 -6.87
CA ALA A 34 -6.90 9.76 -7.94
C ALA A 34 -6.49 8.54 -8.78
N ALA A 35 -6.24 7.40 -8.13
CA ALA A 35 -5.94 6.13 -8.79
C ALA A 35 -7.10 5.69 -9.69
N LYS A 36 -8.34 5.76 -9.20
CA LYS A 36 -9.51 5.37 -10.00
C LYS A 36 -9.62 6.19 -11.28
N TYR A 37 -9.39 7.50 -11.19
CA TYR A 37 -9.38 8.39 -12.34
C TYR A 37 -8.21 8.09 -13.29
N ALA A 38 -7.00 7.90 -12.76
CA ALA A 38 -5.84 7.53 -13.56
C ALA A 38 -6.02 6.20 -14.31
N LEU A 39 -6.74 5.25 -13.71
CA LEU A 39 -7.02 3.94 -14.31
C LEU A 39 -7.98 3.99 -15.52
N GLU A 40 -8.65 5.12 -15.77
CA GLU A 40 -9.46 5.32 -16.97
C GLU A 40 -8.59 5.48 -18.23
N VAL A 41 -7.36 5.99 -18.07
CA VAL A 41 -6.44 6.30 -19.18
C VAL A 41 -5.11 5.56 -19.10
N VAL A 42 -4.74 5.04 -17.93
CA VAL A 42 -3.49 4.32 -17.69
C VAL A 42 -3.80 2.89 -17.25
N PRO A 43 -3.24 1.87 -17.90
CA PRO A 43 -3.45 0.49 -17.49
C PRO A 43 -2.98 0.19 -16.05
N PRO A 44 -3.61 -0.78 -15.34
CA PRO A 44 -3.35 -1.05 -13.92
C PRO A 44 -1.89 -1.32 -13.55
N SER A 45 -1.21 -2.13 -14.36
CA SER A 45 0.18 -2.52 -14.06
C SER A 45 1.14 -1.37 -14.34
N THR A 46 0.87 -0.62 -15.41
CA THR A 46 1.59 0.59 -15.81
C THR A 46 1.50 1.68 -14.73
N LEU A 47 0.33 1.91 -14.16
CA LEU A 47 0.16 2.88 -13.06
C LEU A 47 1.00 2.51 -11.83
N ALA A 48 0.99 1.23 -11.44
CA ALA A 48 1.82 0.75 -10.32
C ALA A 48 3.32 0.90 -10.62
N PHE A 49 3.74 0.55 -11.85
CA PHE A 49 5.13 0.69 -12.28
C PHE A 49 5.63 2.13 -12.18
N ILE A 50 4.85 3.09 -12.71
CA ILE A 50 5.22 4.51 -12.67
C ILE A 50 5.36 4.99 -11.23
N ARG A 51 4.41 4.65 -10.34
CA ARG A 51 4.46 5.00 -8.91
C ARG A 51 5.72 4.48 -8.22
N PHE A 52 6.11 3.24 -8.50
CA PHE A 52 7.29 2.64 -7.89
C PHE A 52 8.60 3.21 -8.42
N ILE A 53 8.69 3.52 -9.72
CA ILE A 53 9.88 4.20 -10.27
C ILE A 53 10.01 5.60 -9.67
N ILE A 54 8.95 6.41 -9.72
CA ILE A 54 8.97 7.79 -9.21
C ILE A 54 9.29 7.78 -7.71
N GLY A 55 8.59 6.98 -6.91
CA GLY A 55 8.82 6.86 -5.48
C GLY A 55 10.22 6.31 -5.16
N GLY A 56 10.71 5.34 -5.93
CA GLY A 56 12.01 4.71 -5.73
C GLY A 56 13.14 5.69 -5.96
N VAL A 57 13.02 6.49 -7.03
CA VAL A 57 13.94 7.58 -7.40
C VAL A 57 13.85 8.72 -6.39
N PHE A 58 12.65 9.14 -5.99
CA PHE A 58 12.48 10.19 -4.98
C PHE A 58 13.13 9.82 -3.65
N LEU A 59 12.83 8.62 -3.13
CA LEU A 59 13.48 8.07 -1.94
C LEU A 59 14.98 7.85 -2.16
N MET A 60 15.44 7.81 -3.41
CA MET A 60 16.85 7.69 -3.72
C MET A 60 17.68 8.94 -3.43
N PHE A 61 17.06 10.11 -3.48
CA PHE A 61 17.73 11.37 -3.21
C PHE A 61 17.54 11.87 -1.77
N LEU A 62 16.72 11.18 -0.97
CA LEU A 62 16.45 11.59 0.40
C LEU A 62 17.64 11.25 1.34
N PRO A 63 18.07 12.20 2.21
CA PRO A 63 19.14 11.94 3.19
C PRO A 63 18.69 10.92 4.25
N GLY A 64 19.66 10.24 4.89
CA GLY A 64 19.38 9.26 5.95
C GLY A 64 19.44 7.79 5.52
N ARG A 65 20.04 7.48 4.37
CA ARG A 65 20.31 6.09 3.97
C ARG A 65 21.49 5.49 4.74
N SER A 66 21.28 4.30 5.29
CA SER A 66 22.38 3.42 5.70
C SER A 66 23.18 2.98 4.47
N ARG A 67 24.51 3.05 4.52
CA ARG A 67 25.43 2.69 3.41
C ARG A 67 26.08 1.31 3.56
N GLY A 68 25.58 0.47 4.47
CA GLY A 68 26.12 -0.89 4.68
C GLY A 68 26.05 -1.79 3.45
N ARG A 69 26.90 -2.81 3.36
CA ARG A 69 26.77 -3.85 2.33
C ARG A 69 25.53 -4.70 2.58
N LEU A 70 24.84 -5.11 1.51
CA LEU A 70 23.71 -6.02 1.60
C LEU A 70 24.21 -7.45 1.53
N SER A 71 23.72 -8.30 2.43
CA SER A 71 23.91 -9.74 2.36
C SER A 71 22.95 -10.36 1.34
N LEU A 72 23.17 -11.63 0.97
CA LEU A 72 22.24 -12.38 0.13
C LEU A 72 20.85 -12.53 0.77
N HIS A 73 20.82 -12.63 2.10
CA HIS A 73 19.57 -12.66 2.88
C HIS A 73 18.80 -11.35 2.70
N ASP A 74 19.47 -10.20 2.78
CA ASP A 74 18.84 -8.89 2.58
C ASP A 74 18.19 -8.78 1.20
N TRP A 75 18.88 -9.25 0.16
CA TRP A 75 18.33 -9.27 -1.19
C TRP A 75 17.11 -10.18 -1.32
N LYS A 76 17.11 -11.33 -0.64
CA LYS A 76 15.95 -12.23 -0.61
C LYS A 76 14.75 -11.56 0.07
N ASP A 77 14.95 -10.93 1.22
CA ASP A 77 13.86 -10.24 1.94
C ASP A 77 13.31 -9.08 1.11
N LEU A 78 14.18 -8.24 0.54
CA LEU A 78 13.79 -7.13 -0.33
C LEU A 78 13.05 -7.63 -1.58
N PHE A 79 13.45 -8.78 -2.13
CA PHE A 79 12.76 -9.40 -3.24
C PHE A 79 11.36 -9.87 -2.87
N LEU A 80 11.19 -10.55 -1.74
CA LEU A 80 9.87 -10.98 -1.28
C LEU A 80 8.94 -9.79 -1.01
N ILE A 81 9.47 -8.72 -0.41
CA ILE A 81 8.74 -7.47 -0.18
C ILE A 81 8.36 -6.81 -1.51
N GLY A 82 9.30 -6.69 -2.45
CA GLY A 82 9.06 -6.11 -3.78
C GLY A 82 8.05 -6.91 -4.60
N ALA A 83 8.12 -8.25 -4.54
CA ALA A 83 7.25 -9.14 -5.30
C ALA A 83 5.83 -9.21 -4.73
N PHE A 84 5.69 -9.72 -3.51
CA PHE A 84 4.38 -9.99 -2.93
C PHE A 84 3.76 -8.74 -2.31
N GLY A 85 4.58 -7.95 -1.65
CA GLY A 85 4.13 -6.79 -0.90
C GLY A 85 3.83 -5.57 -1.76
N LEU A 86 4.59 -5.36 -2.83
CA LEU A 86 4.45 -4.20 -3.69
C LEU A 86 3.82 -4.57 -5.04
N ALA A 87 4.48 -5.39 -5.86
CA ALA A 87 4.03 -5.67 -7.22
C ALA A 87 2.67 -6.38 -7.27
N ILE A 88 2.55 -7.56 -6.64
CA ILE A 88 1.31 -8.35 -6.68
C ILE A 88 0.18 -7.60 -5.97
N SER A 89 0.44 -7.07 -4.76
CA SER A 89 -0.54 -6.26 -4.03
C SER A 89 -1.05 -5.08 -4.87
N ASN A 90 -0.19 -4.25 -5.45
CA ASN A 90 -0.65 -3.10 -6.24
C ASN A 90 -1.34 -3.48 -7.56
N ILE A 91 -0.93 -4.56 -8.24
CA ILE A 91 -1.68 -5.04 -9.41
C ILE A 91 -3.09 -5.42 -9.00
N LEU A 92 -3.24 -6.22 -7.94
CA LEU A 92 -4.56 -6.64 -7.45
C LEU A 92 -5.40 -5.46 -6.98
N LEU A 93 -4.77 -4.48 -6.31
CA LEU A 93 -5.43 -3.24 -5.91
C LEU A 93 -5.95 -2.48 -7.13
N ASN A 94 -5.08 -2.17 -8.09
CA ASN A 94 -5.43 -1.36 -9.24
C ASN A 94 -6.45 -2.08 -10.13
N GLN A 95 -6.27 -3.38 -10.36
CA GLN A 95 -7.22 -4.18 -11.14
C GLN A 95 -8.57 -4.29 -10.42
N GLY A 96 -8.58 -4.55 -9.11
CA GLY A 96 -9.80 -4.53 -8.31
C GLY A 96 -10.47 -3.15 -8.33
N LEU A 97 -9.68 -2.08 -8.27
CA LEU A 97 -10.16 -0.71 -8.35
C LEU A 97 -10.74 -0.37 -9.73
N THR A 98 -10.35 -1.05 -10.83
CA THR A 98 -11.08 -0.90 -12.11
C THR A 98 -12.50 -1.46 -12.05
N MET A 99 -12.73 -2.48 -11.22
CA MET A 99 -13.97 -3.25 -11.16
C MET A 99 -14.89 -2.85 -10.00
N THR A 100 -14.35 -2.21 -8.96
CA THR A 100 -15.09 -1.71 -7.79
C THR A 100 -15.00 -0.19 -7.67
N SER A 101 -15.64 0.39 -6.64
CA SER A 101 -15.61 1.85 -6.41
C SER A 101 -14.46 2.25 -5.49
N SER A 102 -13.94 3.47 -5.68
CA SER A 102 -12.92 4.06 -4.80
C SER A 102 -13.39 4.18 -3.34
N THR A 103 -14.69 4.38 -3.12
CA THR A 103 -15.32 4.35 -1.78
C THR A 103 -15.20 2.97 -1.14
N LYS A 104 -15.60 1.90 -1.84
CA LYS A 104 -15.48 0.51 -1.35
C LYS A 104 -14.03 0.17 -1.04
N THR A 105 -13.10 0.53 -1.93
CA THR A 105 -11.66 0.29 -1.72
C THR A 105 -11.11 1.05 -0.52
N SER A 106 -11.48 2.32 -0.34
CA SER A 106 -11.02 3.12 0.81
C SER A 106 -11.53 2.57 2.14
N ILE A 107 -12.79 2.09 2.17
CA ILE A 107 -13.34 1.44 3.37
C ILE A 107 -12.63 0.11 3.63
N ALA A 108 -12.43 -0.72 2.59
CA ALA A 108 -11.70 -1.97 2.71
C ALA A 108 -10.28 -1.75 3.24
N ALA A 109 -9.58 -0.69 2.81
CA ALA A 109 -8.24 -0.36 3.30
C ALA A 109 -8.20 -0.10 4.82
N SER A 110 -9.32 0.25 5.45
CA SER A 110 -9.43 0.37 6.91
C SER A 110 -9.30 -0.98 7.63
N LEU A 111 -9.33 -2.10 6.90
CA LEU A 111 -9.04 -3.45 7.41
C LEU A 111 -7.53 -3.77 7.42
N GLU A 112 -6.69 -3.01 6.71
CA GLU A 112 -5.23 -3.23 6.69
C GLU A 112 -4.63 -3.23 8.11
N PRO A 113 -4.96 -2.27 9.01
CA PRO A 113 -4.44 -2.28 10.37
C PRO A 113 -4.89 -3.51 11.16
N VAL A 114 -6.10 -4.02 10.90
CA VAL A 114 -6.64 -5.22 11.57
C VAL A 114 -5.80 -6.44 11.21
N PHE A 115 -5.56 -6.66 9.91
CA PHE A 115 -4.69 -7.74 9.46
C PHE A 115 -3.27 -7.55 9.95
N THR A 116 -2.74 -6.33 9.91
CA THR A 116 -1.39 -6.02 10.40
C THR A 116 -1.24 -6.37 11.87
N ILE A 117 -2.24 -6.06 12.70
CA ILE A 117 -2.23 -6.37 14.13
C ILE A 117 -2.25 -7.89 14.36
N ILE A 118 -3.14 -8.61 13.67
CA ILE A 118 -3.20 -10.08 13.76
C ILE A 118 -1.87 -10.70 13.36
N LEU A 119 -1.31 -10.27 12.23
CA LEU A 119 -0.02 -10.75 11.72
C LEU A 119 1.15 -10.36 12.65
N ALA A 120 1.11 -9.19 13.29
CA ALA A 120 2.12 -8.78 14.27
C ALA A 120 2.12 -9.70 15.51
N ILE A 121 0.95 -10.10 16.03
CA ILE A 121 0.87 -11.07 17.13
C ILE A 121 1.49 -12.40 16.71
N ILE A 122 1.14 -12.89 15.52
CA ILE A 122 1.53 -14.23 15.05
C ILE A 122 3.03 -14.28 14.71
N PHE A 123 3.52 -13.33 13.92
CA PHE A 123 4.87 -13.36 13.34
C PHE A 123 5.90 -12.57 14.14
N LEU A 124 5.51 -11.45 14.74
CA LEU A 124 6.42 -10.62 15.56
C LEU A 124 6.32 -10.94 17.05
N LYS A 125 5.34 -11.75 17.48
CA LYS A 125 5.09 -12.12 18.88
C LYS A 125 4.92 -10.89 19.79
N GLU A 126 4.34 -9.82 19.25
CA GLU A 126 4.11 -8.59 19.99
C GLU A 126 2.94 -8.74 20.98
N LEU A 127 3.17 -8.30 22.23
CA LEU A 127 2.12 -8.23 23.24
C LEU A 127 1.30 -6.96 23.04
N LEU A 128 0.09 -7.12 22.51
CA LEU A 128 -0.80 -5.99 22.31
C LEU A 128 -1.45 -5.56 23.63
N GLN A 129 -1.48 -4.24 23.84
CA GLN A 129 -2.26 -3.66 24.92
C GLN A 129 -3.76 -3.80 24.61
N ARG A 130 -4.58 -3.99 25.65
CA ARG A 130 -6.06 -4.05 25.52
C ARG A 130 -6.64 -2.85 24.73
N ARG A 131 -6.03 -1.68 24.86
CA ARG A 131 -6.40 -0.46 24.12
C ARG A 131 -6.30 -0.64 22.61
N THR A 132 -5.26 -1.30 22.11
CA THR A 132 -5.07 -1.58 20.68
C THR A 132 -6.15 -2.50 20.14
N ILE A 133 -6.52 -3.54 20.92
CA ILE A 133 -7.61 -4.45 20.55
C ILE A 133 -8.94 -3.70 20.45
N ILE A 134 -9.27 -2.87 21.45
CA ILE A 134 -10.50 -2.06 21.45
C ILE A 134 -10.51 -1.09 20.26
N ALA A 135 -9.42 -0.39 19.99
CA ALA A 135 -9.30 0.51 18.84
C ALA A 135 -9.48 -0.23 17.50
N THR A 136 -8.97 -1.46 17.40
CA THR A 136 -9.13 -2.33 16.22
C THR A 136 -10.60 -2.70 16.02
N LEU A 137 -11.29 -3.12 17.08
CA LEU A 137 -12.72 -3.45 17.03
C LEU A 137 -13.58 -2.25 16.64
N ILE A 138 -13.27 -1.07 17.18
CA ILE A 138 -13.94 0.18 16.80
C ILE A 138 -13.70 0.51 15.32
N SER A 139 -12.48 0.30 14.82
CA SER A 139 -12.14 0.54 13.40
C SER A 139 -12.89 -0.42 12.46
N ILE A 140 -12.97 -1.71 12.82
CA ILE A 140 -13.78 -2.70 12.08
C ILE A 140 -15.24 -2.29 12.08
N PHE A 141 -15.78 -1.91 13.23
CA PHE A 141 -17.18 -1.48 13.34
C PHE A 141 -17.46 -0.25 12.48
N GLY A 142 -16.59 0.78 12.54
CA GLY A 142 -16.70 1.96 11.69
C GLY A 142 -16.66 1.62 10.20
N ALA A 143 -15.76 0.72 9.78
CA ALA A 143 -15.70 0.24 8.40
C ALA A 143 -17.00 -0.47 7.99
N LEU A 144 -17.54 -1.37 8.83
CA LEU A 144 -18.81 -2.05 8.57
C LEU A 144 -19.99 -1.09 8.46
N VAL A 145 -20.07 -0.09 9.35
CA VAL A 145 -21.10 0.96 9.29
C VAL A 145 -21.00 1.73 7.97
N LEU A 146 -19.79 2.09 7.52
CA LEU A 146 -19.59 2.77 6.23
C LEU A 146 -19.93 1.87 5.04
N MET A 147 -19.67 0.56 5.11
CA MET A 147 -20.03 -0.38 4.03
C MET A 147 -21.55 -0.59 3.93
N LEU A 148 -22.27 -0.54 5.04
CA LEU A 148 -23.70 -0.88 5.15
C LEU A 148 -24.64 0.34 5.23
N GLY A 149 -24.11 1.52 5.56
CA GLY A 149 -24.91 2.68 5.98
C GLY A 149 -25.90 3.24 4.96
N ASP A 150 -25.62 3.07 3.66
CA ASP A 150 -26.41 3.69 2.58
C ASP A 150 -27.00 2.68 1.57
N LYS A 151 -26.97 1.37 1.86
CA LYS A 151 -27.41 0.36 0.88
C LYS A 151 -28.71 -0.32 1.28
N SER A 152 -29.67 -0.36 0.35
CA SER A 152 -30.85 -1.20 0.52
C SER A 152 -30.46 -2.69 0.46
N PRO A 153 -31.18 -3.61 1.13
CA PRO A 153 -30.94 -5.05 1.04
C PRO A 153 -30.94 -5.58 -0.40
N SER A 154 -31.72 -4.96 -1.29
CA SER A 154 -31.75 -5.26 -2.73
C SER A 154 -30.48 -4.84 -3.48
N GLN A 155 -29.83 -3.74 -3.09
CA GLN A 155 -28.54 -3.32 -3.64
C GLN A 155 -27.40 -4.23 -3.19
N LEU A 156 -27.42 -4.68 -1.93
CA LEU A 156 -26.45 -5.67 -1.42
C LEU A 156 -26.55 -7.02 -2.16
N LEU A 157 -27.77 -7.49 -2.45
CA LEU A 157 -27.98 -8.72 -3.23
C LEU A 157 -27.63 -8.55 -4.71
N ALA A 158 -27.84 -7.37 -5.30
CA ALA A 158 -27.42 -7.03 -6.66
C ALA A 158 -25.89 -6.98 -6.80
N GLU A 159 -25.18 -6.44 -5.80
CA GLU A 159 -23.71 -6.40 -5.78
C GLU A 159 -23.09 -7.79 -5.63
N LEU A 160 -23.70 -8.68 -4.84
CA LEU A 160 -23.27 -10.08 -4.73
C LEU A 160 -23.54 -10.89 -6.00
N SER A 161 -24.42 -10.42 -6.89
CA SER A 161 -24.75 -11.07 -8.17
C SER A 161 -24.05 -10.45 -9.38
N GLY A 162 -23.47 -9.26 -9.24
CA GLY A 162 -22.58 -8.65 -10.24
C GLY A 162 -21.21 -9.33 -10.26
N SER A 163 -21.02 -10.27 -11.18
CA SER A 163 -19.79 -11.09 -11.28
C SER A 163 -18.49 -10.27 -11.38
N GLY A 164 -18.54 -9.06 -11.94
CA GLY A 164 -17.40 -8.15 -12.04
C GLY A 164 -17.08 -7.39 -10.75
N GLU A 165 -18.10 -6.83 -10.06
CA GLU A 165 -17.87 -6.06 -8.84
C GLU A 165 -17.38 -6.95 -7.69
N PHE A 166 -17.96 -8.13 -7.53
CA PHE A 166 -17.56 -9.08 -6.49
C PHE A 166 -16.12 -9.55 -6.66
N LEU A 167 -15.69 -9.84 -7.90
CA LEU A 167 -14.30 -10.18 -8.18
C LEU A 167 -13.37 -9.00 -7.84
N GLY A 168 -13.77 -7.76 -8.18
CA GLY A 168 -13.03 -6.56 -7.80
C GLY A 168 -12.85 -6.41 -6.29
N ASP A 169 -13.92 -6.62 -5.52
CA ASP A 169 -13.90 -6.56 -4.06
C ASP A 169 -12.98 -7.63 -3.46
N ILE A 170 -12.97 -8.85 -4.00
CA ILE A 170 -12.02 -9.91 -3.60
C ILE A 170 -10.59 -9.49 -3.90
N MET A 171 -10.31 -8.97 -5.09
CA MET A 171 -8.95 -8.56 -5.47
C MET A 171 -8.43 -7.45 -4.55
N VAL A 172 -9.28 -6.48 -4.21
CA VAL A 172 -8.96 -5.43 -3.23
C VAL A 172 -8.70 -6.03 -1.85
N ALA A 173 -9.56 -6.93 -1.36
CA ALA A 173 -9.39 -7.57 -0.06
C ALA A 173 -8.08 -8.37 0.03
N VAL A 174 -7.76 -9.15 -1.01
CA VAL A 174 -6.48 -9.89 -1.10
C VAL A 174 -5.30 -8.92 -1.16
N SER A 175 -5.42 -7.83 -1.91
CA SER A 175 -4.39 -6.79 -1.96
C SER A 175 -4.11 -6.20 -0.58
N ILE A 176 -5.15 -5.86 0.19
CA ILE A 176 -5.03 -5.28 1.52
C ILE A 176 -4.41 -6.27 2.51
N PHE A 177 -4.76 -7.55 2.39
CA PHE A 177 -4.11 -8.59 3.17
C PHE A 177 -2.61 -8.71 2.83
N LEU A 178 -2.24 -8.71 1.54
CA LEU A 178 -0.85 -8.66 1.12
C LEU A 178 -0.14 -7.39 1.58
N ALA A 179 -0.86 -6.27 1.65
CA ALA A 179 -0.35 -5.01 2.17
C ALA A 179 0.07 -5.14 3.65
N ALA A 180 -0.81 -5.71 4.46
CA ALA A 180 -0.53 -6.01 5.85
C ALA A 180 0.67 -6.98 6.01
N VAL A 181 0.75 -8.00 5.15
CA VAL A 181 1.88 -8.94 5.13
C VAL A 181 3.20 -8.22 4.80
N TYR A 182 3.22 -7.30 3.81
CA TYR A 182 4.43 -6.53 3.51
C TYR A 182 4.83 -5.67 4.71
N SER A 183 3.87 -5.01 5.37
CA SER A 183 4.13 -4.12 6.51
C SER A 183 4.90 -4.84 7.62
N ILE A 184 4.49 -6.09 7.91
CA ILE A 184 5.16 -6.95 8.91
C ILE A 184 6.54 -7.40 8.45
N GLN A 185 6.70 -7.83 7.20
CA GLN A 185 8.01 -8.24 6.66
C GLN A 185 8.99 -7.07 6.56
N MET A 186 8.48 -5.88 6.23
CA MET A 186 9.29 -4.68 6.04
C MET A 186 9.87 -4.17 7.36
N LYS A 187 9.18 -4.36 8.48
CA LYS A 187 9.62 -3.86 9.80
C LYS A 187 11.05 -4.31 10.20
N PRO A 188 11.40 -5.61 10.25
CA PRO A 188 12.76 -6.03 10.59
C PRO A 188 13.80 -5.60 9.55
N VAL A 189 13.43 -5.56 8.26
CA VAL A 189 14.33 -5.13 7.18
C VAL A 189 14.63 -3.63 7.28
N ALA A 190 13.62 -2.82 7.56
CA ALA A 190 13.75 -1.37 7.77
C ALA A 190 14.59 -1.05 9.02
N GLN A 191 14.49 -1.85 10.09
CA GLN A 191 15.35 -1.70 11.28
C GLN A 191 16.81 -2.03 10.98
N ARG A 192 17.07 -3.02 10.12
CA ARG A 192 18.43 -3.48 9.76
C ARG A 192 19.10 -2.59 8.70
N LEU A 193 18.36 -2.21 7.66
CA LEU A 193 18.88 -1.51 6.48
C LEU A 193 18.56 -0.01 6.46
N GLY A 194 17.73 0.47 7.38
CA GLY A 194 17.15 1.81 7.37
C GLY A 194 15.93 1.89 6.46
N ALA A 195 14.85 2.51 6.94
CA ALA A 195 13.55 2.57 6.26
C ALA A 195 13.64 3.14 4.84
N ILE A 196 14.34 4.27 4.65
CA ILE A 196 14.48 4.92 3.33
C ILE A 196 15.15 3.97 2.31
N ARG A 197 16.19 3.26 2.74
CA ARG A 197 16.92 2.36 1.86
C ARG A 197 16.11 1.11 1.54
N ALA A 198 15.50 0.50 2.55
CA ALA A 198 14.67 -0.68 2.37
C ALA A 198 13.52 -0.38 1.40
N THR A 199 12.78 0.72 1.62
CA THR A 199 11.61 1.07 0.79
C THR A 199 12.01 1.36 -0.64
N SER A 200 13.06 2.16 -0.85
CA SER A 200 13.54 2.50 -2.20
C SER A 200 14.00 1.26 -2.97
N LEU A 201 14.76 0.34 -2.35
CA LEU A 201 15.19 -0.89 -3.03
C LEU A 201 14.00 -1.81 -3.34
N SER A 202 13.06 -1.97 -2.42
CA SER A 202 11.85 -2.74 -2.65
C SER A 202 11.00 -2.15 -3.79
N PHE A 203 10.94 -0.81 -3.92
CA PHE A 203 10.25 -0.13 -5.02
C PHE A 203 10.91 -0.45 -6.36
N PHE A 204 12.24 -0.38 -6.46
CA PHE A 204 12.95 -0.75 -7.69
C PHE A 204 12.77 -2.22 -8.05
N ILE A 205 12.80 -3.13 -7.06
CA ILE A 205 12.54 -4.54 -7.31
C ILE A 205 11.10 -4.76 -7.77
N GLY A 206 10.13 -4.11 -7.13
CA GLY A 206 8.73 -4.13 -7.55
C GLY A 206 8.56 -3.64 -8.98
N ALA A 207 9.14 -2.49 -9.34
CA ALA A 207 9.12 -1.97 -10.71
C ALA A 207 9.76 -2.93 -11.72
N LEU A 208 10.91 -3.53 -11.37
CA LEU A 208 11.58 -4.52 -12.22
C LEU A 208 10.67 -5.74 -12.47
N LEU A 209 9.99 -6.22 -11.43
CA LEU A 209 9.07 -7.36 -11.53
C LEU A 209 7.80 -7.03 -12.32
N LEU A 210 7.35 -5.79 -12.28
CA LEU A 210 6.22 -5.31 -13.09
C LEU A 210 6.59 -5.12 -14.56
N SER A 211 7.86 -4.86 -14.88
CA SER A 211 8.30 -4.53 -16.25
C SER A 211 7.84 -5.51 -17.36
N PRO A 212 7.87 -6.85 -17.21
CA PRO A 212 7.35 -7.74 -18.24
C PRO A 212 5.82 -7.61 -18.41
N VAL A 213 5.08 -7.44 -17.30
CA VAL A 213 3.63 -7.28 -17.33
C VAL A 213 3.24 -5.98 -18.04
N VAL A 214 3.94 -4.89 -17.71
CA VAL A 214 3.77 -3.57 -18.35
C VAL A 214 4.07 -3.66 -19.84
N TYR A 215 5.14 -4.36 -20.24
CA TYR A 215 5.46 -4.55 -21.65
C TYR A 215 4.31 -5.23 -22.41
N PHE A 216 3.76 -6.31 -21.87
CA PHE A 216 2.61 -6.98 -22.49
C PHE A 216 1.35 -6.12 -22.50
N GLU A 217 1.09 -5.38 -21.42
CA GLU A 217 -0.07 -4.50 -21.26
C GLU A 217 -0.04 -3.34 -22.27
N VAL A 218 1.09 -2.64 -22.37
CA VAL A 218 1.28 -1.52 -23.31
C VAL A 218 1.30 -1.99 -24.77
N SER A 219 1.90 -3.15 -25.06
CA SER A 219 1.94 -3.70 -26.43
C SER A 219 0.56 -4.03 -27.00
N LYS A 220 -0.44 -4.30 -26.16
CA LYS A 220 -1.82 -4.61 -26.58
C LYS A 220 -2.71 -3.38 -26.74
N ILE A 221 -2.36 -2.26 -26.10
CA ILE A 221 -3.21 -1.06 -25.96
C ILE A 221 -2.70 0.12 -26.82
N TRP A 222 -1.58 -0.05 -27.55
CA TRP A 222 -1.01 1.02 -28.36
C TRP A 222 -1.91 1.42 -29.56
N PRO A 223 -2.19 2.72 -29.78
CA PRO A 223 -1.50 3.88 -29.23
C PRO A 223 -2.16 4.48 -27.98
N ILE A 224 -1.38 4.60 -26.90
CA ILE A 224 -1.75 5.39 -25.72
C ILE A 224 -1.63 6.87 -26.12
N ASN A 225 -2.76 7.55 -26.29
CA ASN A 225 -2.79 9.01 -26.46
C ASN A 225 -2.42 9.66 -25.12
N PHE A 226 -1.13 9.93 -24.92
CA PHE A 226 -0.64 10.74 -23.80
C PHE A 226 -1.21 12.15 -23.91
N THR A 227 -2.38 12.34 -23.31
CA THR A 227 -3.07 13.63 -23.27
C THR A 227 -2.60 14.37 -22.01
N ARG A 228 -2.70 15.70 -21.96
CA ARG A 228 -2.31 16.50 -20.78
C ARG A 228 -3.00 16.02 -19.49
N GLU A 229 -4.22 15.49 -19.62
CA GLU A 229 -4.99 14.91 -18.52
C GLU A 229 -4.34 13.65 -17.92
N SER A 230 -3.73 12.80 -18.75
CA SER A 230 -3.01 11.60 -18.31
C SER A 230 -1.79 11.93 -17.47
N LEU A 231 -1.09 13.03 -17.77
CA LEU A 231 0.07 13.49 -16.98
C LEU A 231 -0.35 14.03 -15.61
N ILE A 232 -1.49 14.69 -15.51
CA ILE A 232 -2.04 15.21 -14.25
C ILE A 232 -2.53 14.06 -13.37
N ALA A 233 -3.07 12.99 -13.94
CA ALA A 233 -3.54 11.83 -13.18
C ALA A 233 -2.40 10.95 -12.62
N ILE A 234 -1.19 11.06 -13.17
CA ILE A 234 -0.01 10.27 -12.79
C ILE A 234 0.81 10.95 -11.67
N MET A 235 0.78 12.29 -11.58
CA MET A 235 1.47 13.09 -10.56
C MET A 235 0.72 13.12 -9.22
#